data_AF-A0A2V5LTW5-F1
#
_entry.id   AF-A0A2V5LTW5-F1
#
_cell.length_a   1.000
_cell.length_b   1.000
_cell.length_c   1.000
_cell.angle_alpha   90.00
_cell.angle_beta   90.00
_cell.angle_gamma   90.00
#
_symmetry.space_group_name_H-M   'P 1'
#
loop_
_entity.id
_entity.type
_entity.pdbx_description
1 polymer ?
#
loop_
_entity_poly.entity_id
_entity_poly.type
_entity_poly.pdbx_seq_one_letter_code
_entity_poly.pdbx_strand_id
1 'polypeptide(L)' 'QEDAYLSLDYQNQSGEIYRRVGKQIWRDRAEIEHGEPLNLQLTSFIECASTGRQPRVSGSQATAALELAVKITKQISSSG' A
#
# COMPACT_ATOMS: atom_id res chain seq x y z
N GLN A 1 -8.08 -9.06 -4.01
CA GLN A 1 -8.01 -8.41 -5.34
C GLN A 1 -7.24 -9.37 -6.24
N GLU A 2 -7.92 -10.22 -7.02
CA GLU A 2 -7.27 -11.31 -7.78
C GLU A 2 -6.85 -10.91 -9.20
N ASP A 3 -7.32 -9.77 -9.71
CA ASP A 3 -7.07 -9.31 -11.08
C ASP A 3 -6.31 -7.99 -11.16
N ALA A 4 -5.55 -7.62 -10.12
CA ALA A 4 -4.82 -6.36 -10.11
C ALA A 4 -3.37 -6.52 -9.59
N TYR A 5 -2.43 -5.88 -10.28
CA TYR A 5 -1.03 -5.74 -9.89
C TYR A 5 -0.71 -4.25 -9.77
N LEU A 6 -0.12 -3.85 -8.65
CA LEU A 6 0.33 -2.48 -8.41
C LEU A 6 1.86 -2.45 -8.44
N SER A 7 2.42 -1.69 -9.37
CA SER A 7 3.84 -1.39 -9.44
C SER A 7 4.09 -0.02 -8.84
N LEU A 8 5.09 0.09 -7.96
CA LEU A 8 5.44 1.33 -7.26
C LEU A 8 6.92 1.63 -7.46
N ASP A 9 7.21 2.84 -7.93
CA ASP A 9 8.54 3.43 -7.95
C ASP A 9 8.60 4.50 -6.86
N TYR A 10 9.20 4.13 -5.72
CA TYR A 10 9.34 5.02 -4.58
C TYR A 10 10.32 6.18 -4.82
N GLN A 11 11.30 6.01 -5.73
CA GLN A 11 12.28 7.03 -6.02
C GLN A 11 11.67 8.16 -6.85
N ASN A 12 10.90 7.80 -7.89
CA ASN A 12 10.21 8.75 -8.75
C ASN A 12 8.80 9.11 -8.25
N GLN A 13 8.37 8.54 -7.11
CA GLN A 13 7.03 8.70 -6.56
C GLN A 13 5.94 8.46 -7.61
N SER A 14 6.09 7.37 -8.36
CA SER A 14 5.17 7.01 -9.44
C SER A 14 4.63 5.61 -9.23
N GLY A 15 3.42 5.36 -9.72
CA GLY A 15 2.78 4.06 -9.59
C GLY A 15 1.95 3.74 -10.82
N GLU A 16 1.88 2.47 -11.14
CA GLU A 16 1.08 1.94 -12.23
C GLU A 16 0.23 0.80 -11.71
N ILE A 17 -1.06 0.85 -12.02
CA ILE A 17 -1.98 -0.24 -11.73
C ILE A 17 -2.30 -0.99 -13.02
N TYR A 18 -2.10 -2.29 -12.97
CA TYR A 18 -2.41 -3.23 -14.03
C TYR A 18 -3.63 -4.02 -13.60
N ARG A 19 -4.68 -4.05 -14.42
CA ARG A 19 -5.90 -4.82 -14.16
C ARG A 19 -6.20 -5.78 -15.28
N ARG A 20 -6.48 -7.04 -14.96
CA ARG A 20 -6.93 -8.02 -15.93
C ARG A 20 -8.44 -7.88 -16.11
N VAL A 21 -8.88 -7.61 -17.35
CA VAL A 21 -10.31 -7.57 -17.72
C VAL A 21 -10.52 -8.56 -18.85
N GLY A 22 -11.13 -9.70 -18.55
CA GLY A 22 -11.24 -10.83 -19.47
C GLY A 22 -9.85 -11.38 -19.87
N LYS A 23 -9.53 -11.35 -21.16
CA LYS A 23 -8.24 -11.79 -21.72
C LYS A 23 -7.24 -10.64 -21.94
N GLN A 24 -7.55 -9.43 -21.50
CA GLN A 24 -6.73 -8.24 -21.72
C GLN A 24 -6.20 -7.68 -20.40
N ILE A 25 -5.03 -7.05 -20.47
CA ILE A 25 -4.43 -6.31 -19.35
C ILE A 25 -4.57 -4.82 -19.64
N TRP A 26 -5.26 -4.11 -18.75
CA TRP A 26 -5.38 -2.67 -18.76
C TRP A 26 -4.34 -2.07 -17.83
N ARG A 27 -3.71 -0.97 -18.26
CA ARG A 27 -2.74 -0.21 -17.46
C ARG A 27 -3.29 1.18 -17.23
N ASP A 28 -3.19 1.64 -15.99
CA ASP A 28 -3.52 3.01 -15.61
C ASP A 28 -2.46 3.56 -14.63
N ARG A 29 -2.33 4.88 -14.56
CA ARG A 29 -1.42 5.52 -13.60
C ARG A 29 -2.09 5.54 -12.23
N ALA A 30 -1.38 5.09 -11.21
CA ALA A 30 -1.84 5.27 -9.84
C ALA A 30 -1.65 6.75 -9.46
N GLU A 31 -2.69 7.36 -8.90
CA GLU A 31 -2.57 8.68 -8.29
C GLU A 31 -1.66 8.59 -7.07
N ILE A 32 -0.58 9.38 -7.09
CA ILE A 32 0.35 9.50 -5.99
C ILE A 32 0.42 10.95 -5.56
N GLU A 33 0.27 11.15 -4.25
CA GLU A 33 0.50 12.44 -3.63
C GLU A 33 2.00 12.70 -3.60
N HIS A 34 2.42 13.77 -4.29
CA HIS A 34 3.81 14.18 -4.36
C HIS A 34 4.20 15.01 -3.13
N GLY A 35 5.33 14.67 -2.50
CA GLY A 35 5.83 15.34 -1.30
C GLY A 35 6.81 14.47 -0.53
N GLU A 36 7.53 15.04 0.44
CA GLU A 36 8.44 14.25 1.29
C GLU A 36 7.61 13.23 2.10
N PRO A 37 7.85 11.91 1.97
CA PRO A 37 6.96 10.89 2.52
C PRO A 37 6.75 10.97 4.04
N LEU A 38 7.82 11.27 4.80
CA LEU A 38 7.73 11.36 6.26
C LEU A 38 6.91 12.59 6.68
N ASN A 39 7.07 13.73 6.02
CA ASN A 39 6.30 14.93 6.26
C ASN A 39 4.80 14.71 6.00
N LEU A 40 4.46 14.06 4.88
CA LEU A 40 3.07 13.68 4.57
C LEU A 40 2.49 12.76 5.66
N GLN A 41 3.27 11.76 6.09
CA GLN A 41 2.85 10.84 7.15
C GLN A 41 2.62 11.56 8.49
N LEU A 42 3.53 12.43 8.91
CA LEU A 42 3.44 13.18 10.16
C LEU A 42 2.28 14.17 10.15
N THR A 43 2.06 14.85 9.03
CA THR A 43 0.92 15.76 8.84
C THR A 43 -0.40 15.00 9.00
N SER A 44 -0.54 13.85 8.31
CA SER A 44 -1.72 13.00 8.42
C SER A 44 -1.93 12.46 9.84
N PHE A 45 -0.85 12.09 10.54
CA PHE A 45 -0.91 11.65 11.92
C PHE A 45 -1.43 12.74 12.86
N ILE A 46 -0.88 13.96 12.78
CA ILE A 46 -1.30 15.11 13.61
C ILE A 46 -2.77 15.47 13.33
N GLU A 47 -3.18 15.46 12.05
CA GLU A 47 -4.59 15.69 11.68
C GLU A 47 -5.51 14.65 12.34
N CYS A 48 -5.20 13.36 12.23
CA CYS A 48 -6.03 12.30 12.83
C CYS A 48 -6.08 12.43 14.36
N ALA A 49 -4.93 12.70 15.00
CA ALA A 49 -4.84 12.84 16.44
C ALA A 49 -5.62 14.07 16.97
N SER A 50 -5.57 15.19 16.26
CA SER A 50 -6.24 16.43 16.67
C SER A 50 -7.74 16.44 16.39
N THR A 51 -8.18 15.78 15.31
CA THR A 51 -9.58 15.80 14.87
C THR A 51 -10.39 14.57 15.28
N GLY A 52 -9.73 13.50 15.73
CA GLY A 52 -10.37 12.19 15.92
C GLY A 52 -10.75 11.50 14.61
N ARG A 53 -10.31 12.02 13.46
CA ARG A 53 -10.50 11.39 12.16
C ARG A 53 -9.85 10.00 12.16
N GLN A 54 -10.55 9.03 11.57
CA GLN A 54 -10.00 7.69 11.38
C GLN A 54 -8.78 7.75 10.45
N PRO A 55 -7.63 7.18 10.85
CA PRO A 55 -6.45 7.14 9.99
C PRO A 55 -6.69 6.28 8.76
N ARG A 56 -5.98 6.58 7.67
CA ARG A 56 -6.08 5.79 6.42
C ARG A 56 -5.78 4.31 6.63
N VAL A 57 -4.91 4.01 7.60
CA VAL A 57 -4.62 2.65 8.06
C VAL A 57 -4.80 2.62 9.57
N SER A 58 -5.75 1.82 10.04
CA SER A 58 -6.01 1.58 11.46
C SER A 58 -5.03 0.56 12.07
N GLY A 59 -4.98 0.50 13.40
CA GLY A 59 -4.16 -0.48 14.11
C GLY A 59 -4.51 -1.93 13.75
N SER A 60 -5.80 -2.26 13.63
CA SER A 60 -6.24 -3.60 13.25
C SER A 60 -5.82 -3.98 11.83
N GLN A 61 -5.89 -3.03 10.88
CA GLN A 61 -5.38 -3.24 9.52
C GLN A 61 -3.86 -3.44 9.51
N ALA A 62 -3.12 -2.68 10.31
CA ALA A 62 -1.67 -2.83 10.44
C ALA A 62 -1.29 -4.20 11.03
N THR A 63 -2.01 -4.67 12.06
CA THR A 63 -1.82 -6.00 12.63
C THR A 63 -2.09 -7.09 11.60
N ALA A 64 -3.19 -7.01 10.85
CA ALA A 64 -3.53 -7.99 9.82
C ALA A 64 -2.46 -8.06 8.71
N ALA A 65 -1.94 -6.89 8.28
CA ALA A 65 -0.86 -6.82 7.31
C ALA A 65 0.44 -7.45 7.84
N LEU A 66 0.79 -7.19 9.10
CA LEU A 66 1.96 -7.78 9.75
C LEU A 66 1.84 -9.30 9.86
N GLU A 67 0.68 -9.81 10.29
CA GLU A 67 0.43 -11.26 10.35
C GLU A 67 0.61 -11.94 8.99
N LEU A 68 0.10 -11.32 7.92
CA LEU A 68 0.27 -11.82 6.56
C LEU A 68 1.74 -11.83 6.15
N ALA A 69 2.47 -10.74 6.41
CA ALA A 69 3.90 -10.66 6.12
C ALA A 69 4.69 -11.76 6.85
N VAL A 70 4.40 -11.99 8.15
CA VAL A 70 5.02 -13.08 8.93
C VAL A 70 4.72 -14.46 8.32
N LYS A 71 3.48 -14.70 7.87
CA LYS A 71 3.11 -15.96 7.19
C LYS A 71 3.91 -16.16 5.91
N ILE A 72 4.03 -15.14 5.07
CA ILE A 72 4.80 -15.18 3.82
C ILE A 72 6.29 -15.46 4.12
N THR A 73 6.87 -14.75 5.07
CA THR A 73 8.28 -14.95 5.48
C THR A 73 8.54 -16.39 5.94
N LYS A 74 7.62 -16.96 6.73
CA LYS A 74 7.71 -18.37 7.16
C LYS A 74 7.71 -19.33 5.97
N GLN A 75 6.80 -19.14 5.01
CA GLN A 75 6.72 -19.99 3.81
C GLN A 75 7.97 -19.91 2.94
N ILE A 76 8.54 -18.72 2.78
CA ILE A 76 9.81 -18.53 2.05
C ILE A 76 10.94 -19.27 2.78
N SER A 77 11.03 -19.12 4.10
CA SER A 77 12.08 -19.77 4.90
C SER A 77 11.99 -21.29 4.97
N SER A 78 10.79 -21.87 4.87
CA SER A 78 10.60 -23.33 4.88
C SER A 78 10.78 -23.99 3.51
N SER A 79 10.85 -23.19 2.45
CA SER A 79 10.96 -23.67 1.06
C SER A 79 12.40 -23.60 0.52
N GLY A 80 13.35 -23.11 1.34
CA GLY A 80 14.80 -23.15 1.08
C GLY A 80 15.47 -24.20 1.94
#